data_AF-A0A914XBQ0-F1
#
_entry.id   AF-A0A914XBQ0-F1
#
_cell.length_a   1.000
_cell.length_b   1.000
_cell.length_c   1.000
_cell.angle_alpha   90.00
_cell.angle_beta   90.00
_cell.angle_gamma   90.00
#
_symmetry.space_group_name_H-M   'P 1'
#
loop_
_entity.id
_entity.type
_entity.pdbx_description
1 polymer ?
#
loop_
_entity_poly.entity_id
_entity_poly.type
_entity_poly.pdbx_seq_one_letter_code
_entity_poly.pdbx_strand_id
1 'polypeptide(L)'
;LDVNGDSKITLEEIKVRTEFDTGLDGEVSDEEAKDHLGGKEEVELQQFIDDVWKNIKNVYKASGLPEEPLTPPDNQDPAKLPTPVDQGQQESLDEKDNGDPETEGEEEIEGDDVDDFDSDKYAKEGERTPKELDAEGDEMPPYDEATQKLIDDAEAIRKEFNEIDGKYRDVEALITNSDSFMELDFGPDAEWAPLRDKCFELTDAQYVYKLCMFDKTSQKDKNGHGETSLGNWQKWDGPEGELYSKQKYDKGQACWNGPERSTEVVLRCGIETQLIEATEPGRCEYRFILETPVACKDPSLIHDEHTEL
;
A
#
# COMPACT_ATOMS: atom_id res chain seq x y z
N LEU A 1 -21.11 -20.73 12.22
CA LEU A 1 -21.61 -21.32 13.49
C LEU A 1 -22.96 -21.95 13.28
N ASP A 2 -23.86 -21.33 12.51
CA ASP A 2 -25.07 -21.97 11.96
C ASP A 2 -24.68 -22.96 10.83
N VAL A 3 -24.84 -24.26 11.07
CA VAL A 3 -24.48 -25.35 10.12
C VAL A 3 -25.69 -25.78 9.29
N ASN A 4 -26.90 -25.64 9.85
CA ASN A 4 -28.13 -26.08 9.22
C ASN A 4 -28.81 -24.97 8.39
N GLY A 5 -28.32 -23.73 8.47
CA GLY A 5 -28.78 -22.55 7.74
C GLY A 5 -30.13 -22.01 8.23
N ASP A 6 -30.55 -22.34 9.44
CA ASP A 6 -31.87 -21.96 9.98
C ASP A 6 -31.91 -20.56 10.61
N SER A 7 -30.80 -19.81 10.51
CA SER A 7 -30.62 -18.46 11.07
C SER A 7 -30.69 -18.40 12.60
N LYS A 8 -30.53 -19.56 13.25
CA LYS A 8 -30.38 -19.72 14.68
C LYS A 8 -29.07 -20.46 14.96
N ILE A 9 -28.57 -20.29 16.18
CA ILE A 9 -27.44 -21.06 16.67
C ILE A 9 -27.91 -21.81 17.89
N THR A 10 -27.78 -23.13 17.83
CA THR A 10 -28.20 -24.06 18.89
C THR A 10 -27.01 -24.61 19.66
N LEU A 11 -27.27 -25.16 20.86
CA LEU A 11 -26.24 -25.84 21.64
C LEU A 11 -25.55 -26.96 20.86
N GLU A 12 -26.29 -27.70 20.04
CA GLU A 12 -25.75 -28.83 19.27
C GLU A 12 -24.70 -28.37 18.26
N GLU A 13 -24.85 -27.19 17.67
CA GLU A 13 -23.91 -26.63 16.69
C GLU A 13 -22.64 -26.09 17.35
N ILE A 14 -22.74 -25.55 18.56
CA ILE A 14 -21.58 -25.13 19.37
C ILE A 14 -20.80 -26.36 19.84
N LYS A 15 -21.48 -27.44 20.23
CA LYS A 15 -20.81 -28.66 20.72
C LYS A 15 -19.94 -29.37 19.68
N VAL A 16 -20.26 -29.21 18.39
CA VAL A 16 -19.48 -29.79 17.28
C VAL A 16 -18.11 -29.11 17.11
N ARG A 17 -17.92 -27.94 17.73
CA ARG A 17 -16.75 -27.08 17.57
C ARG A 17 -15.84 -27.18 18.78
N THR A 18 -14.76 -27.94 18.65
CA THR A 18 -13.73 -28.13 19.69
C THR A 18 -13.07 -26.83 20.14
N GLU A 19 -13.21 -25.77 19.36
CA GLU A 19 -12.72 -24.43 19.69
C GLU A 19 -13.39 -23.85 20.95
N PHE A 20 -14.60 -24.32 21.32
CA PHE A 20 -15.35 -23.86 22.50
C PHE A 20 -15.11 -24.69 23.76
N ASP A 21 -14.23 -25.69 23.71
CA ASP A 21 -13.83 -26.50 24.86
C ASP A 21 -12.95 -25.65 25.79
N THR A 22 -13.54 -25.19 26.89
CA THR A 22 -12.87 -24.30 27.85
C THR A 22 -12.22 -25.13 28.96
N GLY A 23 -12.75 -26.32 29.23
CA GLY A 23 -12.22 -27.32 30.15
C GLY A 23 -10.98 -28.07 29.65
N LEU A 24 -10.69 -28.03 28.34
CA LEU A 24 -9.63 -28.78 27.65
C LEU A 24 -9.73 -30.30 27.91
N ASP A 25 -10.94 -30.81 28.05
CA ASP A 25 -11.19 -32.25 28.25
C ASP A 25 -11.46 -33.00 26.93
N GLY A 26 -11.49 -32.27 25.82
CA GLY A 26 -11.61 -32.78 24.46
C GLY A 26 -13.05 -32.84 23.93
N GLU A 27 -14.06 -32.47 24.74
CA GLU A 27 -15.46 -32.41 24.33
C GLU A 27 -16.15 -31.17 24.90
N VAL A 28 -16.94 -30.45 24.10
CA VAL A 28 -17.70 -29.30 24.61
C VAL A 28 -18.96 -29.81 25.33
N SER A 29 -19.03 -29.58 26.63
CA SER A 29 -20.19 -29.94 27.45
C SER A 29 -21.38 -29.00 27.22
N ASP A 30 -22.58 -29.45 27.62
CA ASP A 30 -23.82 -28.65 27.60
C ASP A 30 -23.68 -27.34 28.38
N GLU A 31 -22.91 -27.36 29.46
CA GLU A 31 -22.69 -26.22 30.35
C GLU A 31 -21.78 -25.18 29.70
N GLU A 32 -20.72 -25.61 29.01
CA GLU A 32 -19.81 -24.73 28.27
C GLU A 32 -20.49 -24.12 27.04
N ALA A 33 -21.20 -24.94 26.26
CA ALA A 33 -21.97 -24.43 25.12
C ALA A 33 -22.99 -23.37 25.55
N LYS A 34 -23.62 -23.58 26.72
CA LYS A 34 -24.59 -22.62 27.28
C LYS A 34 -23.92 -21.36 27.80
N ASP A 35 -22.72 -21.45 28.38
CA ASP A 35 -21.94 -20.28 28.81
C ASP A 35 -21.58 -19.39 27.62
N HIS A 36 -21.09 -20.01 26.53
CA HIS A 36 -20.77 -19.29 25.29
C HIS A 36 -21.99 -18.62 24.65
N LEU A 37 -23.17 -19.25 24.73
CA LEU A 37 -24.45 -18.68 24.26
C LEU A 37 -25.13 -17.70 25.23
N GLY A 38 -24.44 -17.26 26.29
CA GLY A 38 -24.98 -16.28 27.25
C GLY A 38 -26.14 -16.84 28.10
N GLY A 39 -26.11 -18.14 28.38
CA GLY A 39 -27.09 -18.83 29.23
C GLY A 39 -28.34 -19.34 28.51
N LYS A 40 -28.42 -19.19 27.18
CA LYS A 40 -29.57 -19.61 26.35
C LYS A 40 -29.27 -20.92 25.61
N GLU A 41 -30.33 -21.65 25.25
CA GLU A 41 -30.23 -22.95 24.54
C GLU A 41 -30.32 -22.79 23.02
N GLU A 42 -30.92 -21.70 22.56
CA GLU A 42 -30.97 -21.26 21.17
C GLU A 42 -30.90 -19.73 21.14
N VAL A 43 -30.19 -19.18 20.15
CA VAL A 43 -30.10 -17.73 19.92
C VAL A 43 -30.35 -17.41 18.47
N GLU A 44 -31.13 -16.36 18.22
CA GLU A 44 -31.40 -15.83 16.89
C GLU A 44 -30.29 -14.84 16.47
N LEU A 45 -30.15 -14.61 15.16
CA LEU A 45 -29.08 -13.79 14.57
C LEU A 45 -28.83 -12.44 15.27
N GLN A 46 -29.89 -11.68 15.57
CA GLN A 46 -29.74 -10.37 16.19
C GLN A 46 -29.23 -10.47 17.64
N GLN A 47 -29.75 -11.44 18.40
CA GLN A 47 -29.31 -11.70 19.77
C GLN A 47 -27.87 -12.25 19.80
N PHE A 48 -27.50 -13.01 18.77
CA PHE A 48 -26.15 -13.49 18.61
C PHE A 48 -25.15 -12.33 18.44
N ILE A 49 -25.44 -11.37 17.57
CA ILE A 49 -24.55 -10.22 17.31
C ILE A 49 -24.38 -9.35 18.57
N ASP A 50 -25.48 -9.10 19.29
CA ASP A 50 -25.48 -8.16 20.41
C ASP A 50 -24.88 -8.73 21.70
N ASP A 51 -25.19 -9.99 22.02
CA ASP A 51 -24.87 -10.61 23.32
C ASP A 51 -23.82 -11.72 23.22
N VAL A 52 -23.92 -12.59 22.20
CA VAL A 52 -23.11 -13.82 22.12
C VAL A 52 -21.76 -13.59 21.44
N TRP A 53 -21.72 -12.77 20.39
CA TRP A 53 -20.51 -12.49 19.62
C TRP A 53 -19.42 -11.86 20.49
N LYS A 54 -19.78 -11.03 21.46
CA LYS A 54 -18.83 -10.43 22.42
C LYS A 54 -18.07 -11.49 23.24
N ASN A 55 -18.73 -12.61 23.55
CA ASN A 55 -18.14 -13.69 24.35
C ASN A 55 -17.30 -14.62 23.47
N ILE A 56 -17.81 -14.97 22.29
CA ILE A 56 -17.20 -15.94 21.38
C ILE A 56 -16.06 -15.35 20.54
N LYS A 57 -16.05 -14.04 20.27
CA LYS A 57 -15.06 -13.38 19.38
C LYS A 57 -13.61 -13.66 19.78
N ASN A 58 -13.31 -13.71 21.07
CA ASN A 58 -11.94 -13.95 21.54
C ASN A 58 -11.50 -15.40 21.34
N VAL A 59 -12.43 -16.35 21.50
CA VAL A 59 -12.21 -17.77 21.21
C VAL A 59 -11.98 -17.97 19.71
N TYR A 60 -12.80 -17.32 18.88
CA TYR A 60 -12.68 -17.37 17.43
C TYR A 60 -11.37 -16.75 16.93
N LYS A 61 -10.94 -15.61 17.49
CA LYS A 61 -9.64 -14.98 17.17
C LYS A 61 -8.44 -15.83 17.60
N ALA A 62 -8.54 -16.56 18.70
CA ALA A 62 -7.51 -17.48 19.15
C ALA A 62 -7.39 -18.73 18.25
N SER A 63 -8.49 -19.14 17.61
CA SER A 63 -8.55 -20.33 16.73
C SER A 63 -7.95 -20.14 15.32
N GLY A 64 -7.53 -18.93 14.94
CA GLY A 64 -6.73 -18.69 13.73
C GLY A 64 -7.50 -18.75 12.39
N LEU A 65 -8.83 -18.61 12.40
CA LEU A 65 -9.63 -18.56 11.18
C LEU A 65 -9.61 -17.15 10.54
N PRO A 66 -9.41 -17.01 9.21
CA PRO A 66 -9.46 -15.73 8.51
C PRO A 66 -10.85 -15.08 8.61
N GLU A 67 -10.91 -13.78 8.92
CA GLU A 67 -12.14 -12.99 8.84
C GLU A 67 -12.51 -12.79 7.35
N GLU A 68 -13.51 -13.50 6.83
CA GLU A 68 -14.17 -13.10 5.58
C GLU A 68 -15.12 -11.92 5.87
N PRO A 69 -15.01 -10.79 5.13
CA PRO A 69 -15.88 -9.64 5.36
C PRO A 69 -17.31 -9.91 4.88
N LEU A 70 -18.25 -9.86 5.82
CA LEU A 70 -19.70 -9.91 5.60
C LEU A 70 -20.18 -8.61 4.94
N THR A 71 -20.75 -8.69 3.74
CA THR A 71 -21.51 -7.59 3.13
C THR A 71 -22.97 -7.63 3.61
N PRO A 72 -23.56 -6.52 4.11
CA PRO A 72 -25.00 -6.45 4.36
C PRO A 72 -25.79 -6.16 3.06
N PRO A 73 -27.04 -6.64 2.96
CA PRO A 73 -27.86 -6.50 1.77
C PRO A 73 -28.58 -5.14 1.68
N ASP A 74 -28.72 -4.72 0.43
CA ASP A 74 -29.53 -3.64 -0.12
C ASP A 74 -30.95 -3.51 0.48
N ASN A 75 -31.36 -2.29 0.85
CA ASN A 75 -32.63 -1.67 0.42
C ASN A 75 -32.98 -0.34 1.15
N GLN A 76 -33.32 0.65 0.31
CA GLN A 76 -34.42 1.63 0.44
C GLN A 76 -34.26 2.86 1.35
N ASP A 77 -33.91 3.97 0.69
CA ASP A 77 -34.35 5.35 0.97
C ASP A 77 -35.90 5.47 0.98
N PRO A 78 -36.54 6.47 1.65
CA PRO A 78 -36.34 7.87 1.27
C PRO A 78 -36.49 8.98 2.35
N ALA A 79 -35.78 10.09 2.10
CA ALA A 79 -36.19 11.50 2.33
C ALA A 79 -36.20 12.02 3.80
N LYS A 80 -35.91 13.29 4.16
CA LYS A 80 -35.69 14.56 3.46
C LYS A 80 -35.26 15.64 4.50
N LEU A 81 -34.42 16.60 4.08
CA LEU A 81 -34.45 18.07 4.42
C LEU A 81 -33.96 18.56 5.83
N PRO A 82 -33.56 19.84 5.97
CA PRO A 82 -32.23 20.40 5.67
C PRO A 82 -31.61 21.21 6.87
N THR A 83 -30.45 21.81 6.61
CA THR A 83 -29.67 22.83 7.37
C THR A 83 -30.47 24.14 7.66
N PRO A 84 -29.92 25.30 8.15
CA PRO A 84 -28.54 25.72 8.57
C PRO A 84 -28.52 26.65 9.83
N VAL A 85 -27.36 27.30 10.12
CA VAL A 85 -27.12 28.68 10.70
C VAL A 85 -25.80 28.61 11.52
N ASP A 86 -24.65 29.11 11.05
CA ASP A 86 -24.20 30.51 10.82
C ASP A 86 -23.65 31.22 12.08
N GLN A 87 -22.68 32.12 11.82
CA GLN A 87 -21.91 33.06 12.66
C GLN A 87 -20.50 32.57 13.05
N GLY A 88 -19.40 33.23 12.69
CA GLY A 88 -19.19 34.51 12.00
C GLY A 88 -17.88 35.17 12.45
N GLN A 89 -17.22 35.85 11.50
CA GLN A 89 -16.16 36.88 11.60
C GLN A 89 -14.79 36.49 12.20
N GLN A 90 -13.69 36.48 11.42
CA GLN A 90 -13.00 37.58 10.70
C GLN A 90 -12.24 38.51 11.65
N GLU A 91 -10.90 38.41 11.68
CA GLU A 91 -10.02 39.59 11.79
C GLU A 91 -8.74 39.38 10.97
N SER A 92 -8.56 40.29 10.02
CA SER A 92 -7.38 40.58 9.23
C SER A 92 -6.39 41.42 10.05
N LEU A 93 -5.08 41.21 9.90
CA LEU A 93 -4.09 42.30 9.92
C LEU A 93 -2.82 41.86 9.16
N ASP A 94 -2.61 42.48 8.01
CA ASP A 94 -1.29 42.66 7.39
C ASP A 94 -0.46 43.61 8.25
N GLU A 95 0.81 43.28 8.54
CA GLU A 95 1.89 44.25 8.36
C GLU A 95 3.27 43.58 8.27
N LYS A 96 4.05 44.10 7.33
CA LYS A 96 5.45 43.80 7.03
C LYS A 96 6.35 44.36 8.13
N ASP A 97 7.50 43.73 8.41
CA ASP A 97 8.84 44.29 8.10
C ASP A 97 10.00 43.56 8.82
N ASN A 98 11.01 43.21 8.02
CA ASN A 98 12.45 43.04 8.27
C ASN A 98 13.04 42.10 9.36
N GLY A 99 13.97 41.25 8.91
CA GLY A 99 15.12 40.82 9.73
C GLY A 99 15.75 39.48 9.36
N ASP A 100 16.57 39.47 8.31
CA ASP A 100 17.60 38.45 8.04
C ASP A 100 18.52 38.24 9.27
N PRO A 101 18.86 36.99 9.63
CA PRO A 101 20.24 36.58 9.43
C PRO A 101 20.41 35.13 8.94
N GLU A 102 21.11 35.00 7.82
CA GLU A 102 22.27 34.12 7.55
C GLU A 102 22.31 32.73 8.21
N THR A 103 22.11 31.74 7.34
CA THR A 103 22.93 30.53 7.14
C THR A 103 23.49 29.81 8.36
N GLU A 104 22.99 28.59 8.61
CA GLU A 104 23.83 27.39 8.75
C GLU A 104 23.13 26.21 8.06
N GLY A 105 23.89 25.45 7.29
CA GLY A 105 23.41 24.31 6.50
C GLY A 105 23.24 23.07 7.36
N GLU A 106 22.12 22.38 7.16
CA GLU A 106 21.91 21.03 7.65
C GLU A 106 22.05 20.09 6.44
N GLU A 107 23.22 19.48 6.32
CA GLU A 107 23.47 18.40 5.37
C GLU A 107 22.69 17.15 5.84
N GLU A 108 21.89 16.62 4.94
CA GLU A 108 21.22 15.33 5.06
C GLU A 108 22.29 14.24 5.20
N ILE A 109 22.22 13.46 6.29
CA ILE A 109 23.05 12.28 6.48
C ILE A 109 22.50 11.19 5.56
N GLU A 110 23.06 11.07 4.36
CA GLU A 110 22.95 9.86 3.55
C GLU A 110 23.60 8.70 4.31
N GLY A 111 22.80 7.67 4.60
CA GLY A 111 23.27 6.41 5.13
C GLY A 111 24.01 5.66 4.04
N ASP A 112 25.32 5.90 3.96
CA ASP A 112 26.21 5.18 3.07
C ASP A 112 26.64 3.85 3.71
N ASP A 113 26.50 2.79 2.94
CA ASP A 113 26.89 1.43 3.23
C ASP A 113 28.35 1.36 3.71
N VAL A 114 28.59 0.88 4.93
CA VAL A 114 29.94 0.62 5.43
C VAL A 114 30.45 -0.74 4.94
N ASP A 115 30.75 -0.81 3.65
CA ASP A 115 31.63 -1.84 3.09
C ASP A 115 32.91 -1.20 2.52
N ASP A 116 34.03 -1.83 2.86
CA ASP A 116 35.40 -1.61 2.39
C ASP A 116 36.25 -0.57 3.14
N PHE A 117 36.94 -1.05 4.19
CA PHE A 117 38.04 -0.34 4.84
C PHE A 117 39.22 -0.29 3.87
N ASP A 118 39.30 0.80 3.09
CA ASP A 118 40.43 1.14 2.22
C ASP A 118 41.74 1.17 3.04
N SER A 119 42.55 0.13 2.85
CA SER A 119 43.83 -0.07 3.51
C SER A 119 45.01 0.50 2.72
N ASP A 120 44.83 1.52 1.88
CA ASP A 120 45.92 2.09 1.06
C ASP A 120 46.62 3.32 1.67
N LYS A 121 47.05 3.25 2.95
CA LYS A 121 47.85 4.34 3.56
C LYS A 121 49.08 3.95 4.37
N TYR A 122 49.84 2.95 3.93
CA TYR A 122 51.25 2.79 4.37
C TYR A 122 52.18 2.29 3.24
N ALA A 123 52.32 3.08 2.18
CA ALA A 123 53.41 2.90 1.22
C ALA A 123 54.67 3.67 1.68
N LYS A 124 55.58 3.00 2.41
CA LYS A 124 57.02 3.32 2.37
C LYS A 124 57.91 2.08 2.61
N GLU A 125 58.54 1.69 1.51
CA GLU A 125 59.90 1.17 1.34
C GLU A 125 60.38 -0.01 2.21
N GLY A 126 60.45 -1.16 1.54
CA GLY A 126 61.41 -2.21 1.84
C GLY A 126 61.37 -3.24 0.72
N GLU A 127 62.34 -3.19 -0.20
CA GLU A 127 62.57 -4.25 -1.18
C GLU A 127 62.64 -5.61 -0.47
N ARG A 128 61.59 -6.40 -0.61
CA ARG A 128 61.66 -7.85 -0.43
C ARG A 128 61.28 -8.44 -1.76
N THR A 129 62.26 -9.12 -2.36
CA THR A 129 62.06 -9.99 -3.51
C THR A 129 60.86 -10.91 -3.25
N PRO A 130 59.91 -11.04 -4.20
CA PRO A 130 58.86 -12.04 -4.09
C PRO A 130 59.53 -13.42 -4.03
N LYS A 131 59.44 -14.08 -2.87
CA LYS A 131 59.61 -15.53 -2.83
C LYS A 131 58.37 -16.07 -3.53
N GLU A 132 58.58 -16.73 -4.66
CA GLU A 132 57.60 -17.64 -5.24
C GLU A 132 57.19 -18.61 -4.13
N LEU A 133 55.98 -18.41 -3.60
CA LEU A 133 55.27 -19.40 -2.80
C LEU A 133 54.38 -20.13 -3.78
N ASP A 134 54.95 -21.22 -4.26
CA ASP A 134 54.34 -22.42 -4.81
C ASP A 134 52.82 -22.47 -4.60
N ALA A 135 52.10 -22.37 -5.72
CA ALA A 135 50.67 -22.58 -5.81
C ALA A 135 50.33 -24.07 -5.58
N GLU A 136 50.22 -24.49 -4.32
CA GLU A 136 49.64 -25.77 -3.93
C GLU A 136 48.75 -25.59 -2.68
N GLY A 137 47.46 -25.34 -2.90
CA GLY A 137 46.38 -25.60 -1.94
C GLY A 137 46.23 -24.62 -0.76
N ASP A 138 45.85 -23.38 -1.03
CA ASP A 138 45.46 -22.40 0.01
C ASP A 138 44.06 -22.69 0.58
N GLU A 139 43.87 -23.85 1.24
CA GLU A 139 42.86 -23.93 2.28
C GLU A 139 43.50 -23.36 3.55
N MET A 140 43.00 -22.20 3.99
CA MET A 140 43.37 -21.65 5.30
C MET A 140 43.18 -22.74 6.36
N PRO A 141 44.18 -22.96 7.24
CA PRO A 141 44.05 -23.97 8.28
C PRO A 141 42.81 -23.66 9.15
N PRO A 142 42.10 -24.70 9.64
CA PRO A 142 40.91 -24.49 10.44
C PRO A 142 41.26 -23.66 11.68
N TYR A 143 40.36 -22.74 12.04
CA TYR A 143 40.49 -21.93 13.24
C TYR A 143 40.55 -22.81 14.49
N ASP A 144 41.15 -22.30 15.57
CA ASP A 144 41.12 -23.02 16.84
C ASP A 144 39.68 -23.18 17.37
N GLU A 145 39.45 -24.17 18.23
CA GLU A 145 38.10 -24.52 18.71
C GLU A 145 37.38 -23.34 19.38
N ALA A 146 38.14 -22.49 20.07
CA ALA A 146 37.60 -21.28 20.70
C ALA A 146 37.13 -20.25 19.66
N THR A 147 37.93 -20.02 18.61
CA THR A 147 37.60 -19.12 17.51
C THR A 147 36.46 -19.65 16.66
N GLN A 148 36.42 -20.96 16.37
CA GLN A 148 35.33 -21.57 15.61
C GLN A 148 33.99 -21.41 16.35
N LYS A 149 33.98 -21.62 17.67
CA LYS A 149 32.77 -21.39 18.46
C LYS A 149 32.28 -19.95 18.39
N LEU A 150 33.20 -18.97 18.41
CA LEU A 150 32.84 -17.56 18.28
C LEU A 150 32.27 -17.25 16.89
N ILE A 151 32.77 -17.89 15.83
CA ILE A 151 32.25 -17.77 14.47
C ILE A 151 30.84 -18.37 14.41
N ASP A 152 30.65 -19.59 14.91
CA ASP A 152 29.35 -20.28 14.90
C ASP A 152 28.30 -19.49 15.70
N ASP A 153 28.67 -18.98 16.88
CA ASP A 153 27.81 -18.12 17.71
C ASP A 153 27.47 -16.80 16.98
N ALA A 154 28.44 -16.18 16.30
CA ALA A 154 28.21 -14.96 15.53
C ALA A 154 27.32 -15.20 14.29
N GLU A 155 27.49 -16.32 13.59
CA GLU A 155 26.64 -16.70 12.45
C GLU A 155 25.20 -16.99 12.90
N ALA A 156 25.02 -17.65 14.05
CA ALA A 156 23.70 -17.87 14.64
C ALA A 156 23.00 -16.53 14.97
N ILE A 157 23.71 -15.61 15.62
CA ILE A 157 23.18 -14.26 15.93
C ILE A 157 22.84 -13.49 14.65
N ARG A 158 23.71 -13.50 13.63
CA ARG A 158 23.45 -12.82 12.34
C ARG A 158 22.21 -13.37 11.65
N LYS A 159 22.04 -14.69 11.68
CA LYS A 159 20.85 -15.34 11.10
C LYS A 159 19.58 -14.89 11.82
N GLU A 160 19.58 -14.89 13.14
CA GLU A 160 18.44 -14.42 13.94
C GLU A 160 18.15 -12.94 13.71
N PHE A 161 19.20 -12.09 13.67
CA PHE A 161 19.07 -10.67 13.37
C PHE A 161 18.45 -10.44 11.99
N ASN A 162 18.97 -11.10 10.94
CA ASN A 162 18.45 -10.94 9.58
C ASN A 162 17.00 -11.39 9.46
N GLU A 163 16.58 -12.42 10.21
CA GLU A 163 15.19 -12.85 10.24
C GLU A 163 14.28 -11.80 10.90
N ILE A 164 14.70 -11.23 12.02
CA ILE A 164 13.94 -10.20 12.73
C ILE A 164 13.92 -8.89 11.93
N ASP A 165 15.06 -8.47 11.37
CA ASP A 165 15.19 -7.27 10.54
C ASP A 165 14.33 -7.38 9.28
N GLY A 166 14.31 -8.54 8.62
CA GLY A 166 13.41 -8.80 7.50
C GLY A 166 11.94 -8.61 7.88
N LYS A 167 11.51 -9.20 9.01
CA LYS A 167 10.13 -9.02 9.51
C LYS A 167 9.82 -7.58 9.90
N TYR A 168 10.79 -6.86 10.47
CA TYR A 168 10.63 -5.46 10.83
C TYR A 168 10.40 -4.60 9.58
N ARG A 169 11.25 -4.77 8.55
CA ARG A 169 11.11 -4.07 7.26
C ARG A 169 9.79 -4.38 6.57
N ASP A 170 9.33 -5.63 6.63
CA ASP A 170 8.03 -6.02 6.08
C ASP A 170 6.87 -5.28 6.76
N VAL A 171 6.89 -5.20 8.10
CA VAL A 171 5.87 -4.47 8.88
C VAL A 171 5.96 -2.97 8.63
N GLU A 172 7.16 -2.40 8.57
CA GLU A 172 7.38 -0.98 8.26
C GLU A 172 6.85 -0.63 6.87
N ALA A 173 7.12 -1.46 5.86
CA ALA A 173 6.59 -1.29 4.51
C ALA A 173 5.05 -1.36 4.47
N LEU A 174 4.43 -2.25 5.26
CA LEU A 174 2.97 -2.33 5.39
C LEU A 174 2.38 -1.07 6.03
N ILE A 175 3.04 -0.50 7.04
CA ILE A 175 2.63 0.75 7.68
C ILE A 175 2.68 1.89 6.65
N THR A 176 3.83 2.09 6.00
CA THR A 176 3.98 3.15 4.99
C THR A 176 2.98 3.00 3.85
N ASN A 177 2.74 1.77 3.38
CA ASN A 177 1.74 1.51 2.35
C ASN A 177 0.32 1.87 2.82
N SER A 178 -0.03 1.55 4.07
CA SER A 178 -1.35 1.87 4.65
C SER A 178 -1.53 3.37 4.86
N ASP A 179 -0.51 4.05 5.37
CA ASP A 179 -0.54 5.50 5.57
C ASP A 179 -0.67 6.23 4.23
N SER A 180 0.08 5.80 3.21
CA SER A 180 -0.06 6.37 1.87
C SER A 180 -1.47 6.17 1.28
N PHE A 181 -2.14 5.05 1.57
CA PHE A 181 -3.53 4.85 1.16
C PHE A 181 -4.46 5.89 1.81
N MET A 182 -4.26 6.17 3.10
CA MET A 182 -5.10 7.11 3.85
C MET A 182 -4.89 8.56 3.44
N GLU A 183 -3.70 8.92 2.95
CA GLU A 183 -3.36 10.27 2.51
C GLU A 183 -3.84 10.61 1.10
N LEU A 184 -4.10 9.60 0.27
CA LEU A 184 -4.53 9.79 -1.12
C LEU A 184 -5.99 10.23 -1.22
N ASP A 185 -6.23 11.25 -2.05
CA ASP A 185 -7.58 11.67 -2.43
C ASP A 185 -8.15 10.71 -3.49
N PHE A 186 -9.09 9.87 -3.09
CA PHE A 186 -9.79 8.93 -3.97
C PHE A 186 -11.15 9.45 -4.47
N GLY A 187 -11.40 10.75 -4.38
CA GLY A 187 -12.71 11.32 -4.67
C GLY A 187 -13.63 11.39 -3.45
N PRO A 188 -14.74 12.13 -3.56
CA PRO A 188 -15.67 12.38 -2.46
C PRO A 188 -16.25 11.09 -1.86
N ASP A 189 -16.52 10.10 -2.70
CA ASP A 189 -17.08 8.79 -2.30
C ASP A 189 -16.04 7.66 -2.37
N ALA A 190 -14.74 8.00 -2.39
CA ALA A 190 -13.63 7.06 -2.59
C ALA A 190 -13.75 6.20 -3.87
N GLU A 191 -14.44 6.72 -4.88
CA GLU A 191 -14.75 6.08 -6.16
C GLU A 191 -13.50 5.60 -6.90
N TRP A 192 -12.37 6.27 -6.70
CA TRP A 192 -11.09 5.95 -7.35
C TRP A 192 -10.24 4.93 -6.59
N ALA A 193 -10.56 4.64 -5.33
CA ALA A 193 -9.80 3.71 -4.49
C ALA A 193 -9.62 2.30 -5.11
N PRO A 194 -10.63 1.72 -5.80
CA PRO A 194 -10.46 0.41 -6.44
C PRO A 194 -9.44 0.39 -7.57
N LEU A 195 -8.99 1.55 -8.06
CA LEU A 195 -7.98 1.65 -9.12
C LEU A 195 -6.57 1.82 -8.57
N ARG A 196 -6.37 2.05 -7.28
CA ARG A 196 -5.04 2.11 -6.67
C ARG A 196 -4.23 0.86 -7.01
N ASP A 197 -2.97 1.06 -7.38
CA ASP A 197 -1.99 0.03 -7.76
C ASP A 197 -2.38 -0.83 -8.96
N LYS A 198 -3.52 -0.55 -9.62
CA LYS A 198 -3.86 -1.21 -10.88
C LYS A 198 -3.05 -0.57 -12.01
N CYS A 199 -2.35 -1.44 -12.73
CA CYS A 199 -1.54 -1.05 -13.87
C CYS A 199 -2.21 -1.41 -15.20
N PHE A 200 -2.19 -0.47 -16.13
CA PHE A 200 -2.75 -0.60 -17.48
C PHE A 200 -1.63 -0.41 -18.49
N GLU A 201 -1.56 -1.31 -19.47
CA GLU A 201 -0.50 -1.29 -20.49
C GLU A 201 -1.08 -1.02 -21.87
N LEU A 202 -0.42 -0.15 -22.63
CA LEU A 202 -0.72 0.12 -24.03
C LEU A 202 0.53 -0.12 -24.87
N THR A 203 0.38 -0.98 -25.87
CA THR A 203 1.46 -1.34 -26.78
C THR A 203 1.34 -0.54 -28.08
N ASP A 204 2.26 0.41 -28.29
CA ASP A 204 2.40 1.15 -29.56
C ASP A 204 3.45 0.49 -30.46
N ALA A 205 3.82 1.06 -31.61
CA ALA A 205 4.75 0.45 -32.57
C ALA A 205 6.10 0.07 -31.96
N GLN A 206 6.71 0.98 -31.18
CA GLN A 206 8.06 0.82 -30.62
C GLN A 206 8.09 0.57 -29.11
N TYR A 207 7.12 1.11 -28.37
CA TYR A 207 7.12 1.12 -26.91
C TYR A 207 5.88 0.45 -26.32
N VAL A 208 6.02 -0.02 -25.09
CA VAL A 208 4.92 -0.42 -24.21
C VAL A 208 4.84 0.62 -23.10
N TYR A 209 3.76 1.39 -23.09
CA TYR A 209 3.46 2.34 -22.05
C TYR A 209 2.70 1.66 -20.94
N LYS A 210 3.08 1.94 -19.69
CA LYS A 210 2.44 1.39 -18.50
C LYS A 210 2.04 2.53 -17.58
N LEU A 211 0.79 2.53 -17.14
CA LEU A 211 0.22 3.45 -16.18
C LEU A 211 -0.23 2.66 -14.95
N CYS A 212 0.43 2.85 -13.81
CA CYS A 212 -0.05 2.37 -12.51
C CYS A 212 -0.72 3.52 -11.79
N MET A 213 -2.04 3.42 -11.63
CA MET A 213 -2.86 4.48 -11.03
C MET A 213 -2.40 4.77 -9.59
N PHE A 214 -2.19 6.06 -9.29
CA PHE A 214 -1.69 6.57 -8.00
C PHE A 214 -0.25 6.18 -7.61
N ASP A 215 0.50 5.55 -8.51
CA ASP A 215 1.90 5.19 -8.28
C ASP A 215 2.81 5.87 -9.31
N LYS A 216 2.95 5.29 -10.50
CA LYS A 216 3.87 5.80 -11.52
C LYS A 216 3.47 5.43 -12.94
N THR A 217 4.12 6.12 -13.87
CA THR A 217 4.03 5.87 -15.31
C THR A 217 5.39 5.47 -15.84
N SER A 218 5.44 4.49 -16.74
CA SER A 218 6.69 4.03 -17.35
C SER A 218 6.54 3.70 -18.82
N GLN A 219 7.68 3.72 -19.51
CA GLN A 219 7.82 3.35 -20.91
C GLN A 219 8.86 2.24 -21.01
N LYS A 220 8.52 1.15 -21.68
CA LYS A 220 9.42 0.04 -21.94
C LYS A 220 9.60 -0.15 -23.44
N ASP A 221 10.85 -0.29 -23.88
CA ASP A 221 11.15 -0.68 -25.26
C ASP A 221 10.65 -2.10 -25.53
N LYS A 222 9.95 -2.33 -26.66
CA LYS A 222 9.51 -3.69 -27.03
C LYS A 222 10.66 -4.68 -27.20
N ASN A 223 11.76 -4.21 -27.77
CA ASN A 223 12.93 -5.02 -28.11
C ASN A 223 14.09 -4.80 -27.13
N GLY A 224 13.91 -3.91 -26.16
CA GLY A 224 14.93 -3.54 -25.19
C GLY A 224 14.64 -4.11 -23.81
N HIS A 225 15.65 -4.04 -22.94
CA HIS A 225 15.50 -4.35 -21.52
C HIS A 225 15.31 -3.09 -20.66
N GLY A 226 15.37 -1.90 -21.27
CA GLY A 226 15.23 -0.63 -20.56
C GLY A 226 13.77 -0.28 -20.27
N GLU A 227 13.49 0.02 -19.01
CA GLU A 227 12.28 0.71 -18.56
C GLU A 227 12.66 2.13 -18.15
N THR A 228 11.96 3.11 -18.71
CA THR A 228 12.15 4.53 -18.41
C THR A 228 10.96 5.03 -17.62
N SER A 229 11.21 5.64 -16.45
CA SER A 229 10.13 6.29 -15.67
C SER A 229 9.68 7.59 -16.35
N LEU A 230 8.38 7.73 -16.58
CA LEU A 230 7.76 8.91 -17.19
C LEU A 230 7.13 9.86 -16.17
N GLY A 231 7.15 9.51 -14.89
CA GLY A 231 6.63 10.33 -13.80
C GLY A 231 5.99 9.50 -12.69
N ASN A 232 6.02 10.03 -11.48
CA ASN A 232 5.38 9.50 -10.28
C ASN A 232 4.14 10.34 -9.96
N TRP A 233 3.09 9.71 -9.45
CA TRP A 233 1.85 10.35 -9.05
C TRP A 233 2.10 11.55 -8.14
N GLN A 234 1.44 12.67 -8.40
CA GLN A 234 1.53 13.87 -7.57
C GLN A 234 0.16 14.28 -7.02
N LYS A 235 -0.78 14.56 -7.92
CA LYS A 235 -2.09 15.12 -7.56
C LYS A 235 -3.09 15.07 -8.72
N TRP A 236 -4.35 15.31 -8.37
CA TRP A 236 -5.39 15.69 -9.31
C TRP A 236 -5.11 17.08 -9.91
N ASP A 237 -5.40 17.23 -11.20
CA ASP A 237 -5.11 18.45 -11.99
C ASP A 237 -6.24 18.78 -12.98
N GLY A 238 -7.46 18.32 -12.68
CA GLY A 238 -8.64 18.66 -13.48
C GLY A 238 -9.05 20.14 -13.33
N PRO A 239 -9.84 20.67 -14.29
CA PRO A 239 -10.36 22.03 -14.20
C PRO A 239 -11.38 22.18 -13.07
N GLU A 240 -11.71 23.43 -12.73
CA GLU A 240 -12.70 23.75 -11.71
C GLU A 240 -14.05 23.08 -12.04
N GLY A 241 -14.60 22.30 -11.11
CA GLY A 241 -15.81 21.50 -11.28
C GLY A 241 -15.60 20.07 -11.83
N GLU A 242 -14.41 19.74 -12.33
CA GLU A 242 -14.05 18.39 -12.81
C GLU A 242 -12.62 18.00 -12.38
N LEU A 243 -12.27 18.23 -11.11
CA LEU A 243 -10.94 17.96 -10.55
C LEU A 243 -10.43 16.55 -10.85
N TYR A 244 -11.32 15.56 -10.79
CA TYR A 244 -11.02 14.14 -11.00
C TYR A 244 -10.94 13.71 -12.47
N SER A 245 -11.01 14.65 -13.42
CA SER A 245 -10.86 14.35 -14.86
C SER A 245 -9.41 14.19 -15.31
N LYS A 246 -8.44 14.67 -14.51
CA LYS A 246 -7.02 14.63 -14.86
C LYS A 246 -6.14 14.36 -13.67
N GLN A 247 -5.10 13.59 -13.93
CA GLN A 247 -4.07 13.20 -12.99
C GLN A 247 -2.71 13.69 -13.48
N LYS A 248 -1.90 14.26 -12.58
CA LYS A 248 -0.54 14.71 -12.90
C LYS A 248 0.50 13.76 -12.31
N TYR A 249 1.39 13.30 -13.18
CA TYR A 249 2.57 12.50 -12.83
C TYR A 249 3.83 13.30 -13.21
N ASP A 250 4.75 13.47 -12.28
CA ASP A 250 5.93 14.35 -12.43
C ASP A 250 7.19 13.68 -11.83
N LYS A 251 8.35 14.33 -11.91
CA LYS A 251 9.62 13.82 -11.37
C LYS A 251 10.00 12.44 -11.94
N GLY A 252 9.76 12.24 -13.23
CA GLY A 252 10.21 11.05 -13.96
C GLY A 252 11.71 11.10 -14.24
N GLN A 253 12.21 10.10 -14.97
CA GLN A 253 13.63 10.02 -15.30
C GLN A 253 14.09 11.25 -16.09
N ALA A 254 15.28 11.78 -15.75
CA ALA A 254 15.85 12.96 -16.40
C ALA A 254 15.98 12.79 -17.93
N CYS A 255 15.51 13.79 -18.66
CA CYS A 255 15.56 13.85 -20.10
C CYS A 255 16.82 14.56 -20.58
N TRP A 256 17.56 13.98 -21.52
CA TRP A 256 18.71 14.66 -22.11
C TRP A 256 18.23 15.90 -22.87
N ASN A 257 18.59 17.09 -22.39
CA ASN A 257 18.21 18.38 -22.95
C ASN A 257 16.69 18.65 -22.94
N GLY A 258 16.04 18.26 -21.84
CA GLY A 258 14.64 18.54 -21.54
C GLY A 258 14.40 18.61 -20.03
N PRO A 259 13.18 18.95 -19.60
CA PRO A 259 12.79 18.83 -18.19
C PRO A 259 12.79 17.37 -17.74
N GLU A 260 12.58 17.14 -16.44
CA GLU A 260 12.23 15.82 -15.95
C GLU A 260 10.99 15.30 -16.70
N ARG A 261 10.98 14.00 -17.01
CA ARG A 261 9.84 13.42 -17.72
C ARG A 261 8.58 13.56 -16.86
N SER A 262 7.49 13.98 -17.49
CA SER A 262 6.19 14.12 -16.83
C SER A 262 5.08 13.60 -17.72
N THR A 263 3.99 13.15 -17.10
CA THR A 263 2.83 12.57 -17.78
C THR A 263 1.53 13.18 -17.25
N GLU A 264 0.71 13.74 -18.16
CA GLU A 264 -0.68 14.10 -17.88
C GLU A 264 -1.58 12.91 -18.25
N VAL A 265 -2.29 12.35 -17.27
CA VAL A 265 -3.26 11.27 -17.49
C VAL A 265 -4.65 11.88 -17.50
N VAL A 266 -5.32 11.80 -18.64
CA VAL A 266 -6.70 12.25 -18.83
C VAL A 266 -7.63 11.06 -18.67
N LEU A 267 -8.64 11.22 -17.82
CA LEU A 267 -9.62 10.19 -17.51
C LEU A 267 -10.88 10.43 -18.32
N ARG A 268 -11.36 9.38 -19.00
CA ARG A 268 -12.59 9.42 -19.80
C ARG A 268 -13.56 8.36 -19.33
N CYS A 269 -14.84 8.72 -19.33
CA CYS A 269 -15.92 7.77 -19.09
C CYS A 269 -15.91 6.69 -20.18
N GLY A 270 -16.02 5.44 -19.75
CA GLY A 270 -16.25 4.32 -20.64
C GLY A 270 -16.50 3.01 -19.91
N ILE A 271 -16.64 1.92 -20.67
CA ILE A 271 -17.21 0.68 -20.13
C ILE A 271 -16.14 -0.15 -19.40
N GLU A 272 -14.92 -0.15 -19.91
CA GLU A 272 -13.81 -0.94 -19.39
C GLU A 272 -12.68 -0.01 -18.93
N THR A 273 -11.99 -0.38 -17.86
CA THR A 273 -10.80 0.35 -17.42
C THR A 273 -9.59 -0.06 -18.25
N GLN A 274 -9.14 0.80 -19.17
CA GLN A 274 -8.01 0.52 -20.03
C GLN A 274 -7.32 1.79 -20.54
N LEU A 275 -6.01 1.68 -20.82
CA LEU A 275 -5.23 2.75 -21.42
C LEU A 275 -5.46 2.74 -22.94
N ILE A 276 -6.14 3.77 -23.44
CA ILE A 276 -6.58 3.86 -24.85
C ILE A 276 -5.51 4.52 -25.72
N GLU A 277 -4.88 5.57 -25.21
CA GLU A 277 -3.96 6.40 -25.99
C GLU A 277 -2.78 6.84 -25.13
N ALA A 278 -1.60 6.83 -25.74
CA ALA A 278 -0.37 7.38 -25.17
C ALA A 278 0.33 8.20 -26.25
N THR A 279 0.54 9.49 -25.99
CA THR A 279 1.18 10.43 -26.92
C THR A 279 2.27 11.24 -26.24
N GLU A 280 3.27 11.67 -26.99
CA GLU A 280 4.32 12.59 -26.54
C GLU A 280 4.12 13.94 -27.27
N PRO A 281 3.22 14.82 -26.79
CA PRO A 281 2.95 16.11 -27.44
C PRO A 281 4.16 17.06 -27.42
N GLY A 282 5.04 16.94 -26.42
CA GLY A 282 6.25 17.72 -26.26
C GLY A 282 7.40 16.82 -25.83
N ARG A 283 8.65 17.27 -26.02
CA ARG A 283 9.82 16.45 -25.64
C ARG A 283 9.75 16.12 -24.15
N CYS A 284 9.71 14.84 -23.82
CA CYS A 284 9.66 14.35 -22.44
C CYS A 284 8.41 14.78 -21.67
N GLU A 285 7.37 15.23 -22.38
CA GLU A 285 6.03 15.50 -21.87
C GLU A 285 5.06 14.51 -22.51
N TYR A 286 4.43 13.68 -21.70
CA TYR A 286 3.55 12.62 -22.16
C TYR A 286 2.10 12.94 -21.80
N ARG A 287 1.18 12.44 -22.62
CA ARG A 287 -0.26 12.54 -22.42
C ARG A 287 -0.89 11.17 -22.62
N PHE A 288 -1.48 10.64 -21.57
CA PHE A 288 -2.18 9.37 -21.56
C PHE A 288 -3.68 9.59 -21.47
N ILE A 289 -4.46 8.71 -22.11
CA ILE A 289 -5.92 8.70 -22.01
C ILE A 289 -6.35 7.35 -21.47
N LEU A 290 -6.82 7.33 -20.23
CA LEU A 290 -7.39 6.16 -19.58
C LEU A 290 -8.91 6.25 -19.66
N GLU A 291 -9.53 5.23 -20.24
CA GLU A 291 -10.97 5.05 -20.21
C GLU A 291 -11.33 4.22 -18.97
N THR A 292 -12.38 4.59 -18.24
CA THR A 292 -12.81 3.88 -17.03
C THR A 292 -14.26 4.18 -16.68
N PRO A 293 -15.02 3.19 -16.17
CA PRO A 293 -16.39 3.41 -15.69
C PRO A 293 -16.46 4.34 -14.48
N VAL A 294 -15.37 4.45 -13.70
CA VAL A 294 -15.27 5.37 -12.55
C VAL A 294 -15.38 6.83 -12.99
N ALA A 295 -14.97 7.17 -14.21
CA ALA A 295 -15.06 8.53 -14.74
C ALA A 295 -16.47 8.89 -15.26
N CYS A 296 -17.40 7.93 -15.28
CA CYS A 296 -18.76 8.16 -15.72
C CYS A 296 -19.59 8.80 -14.61
N LYS A 297 -20.13 9.99 -14.88
CA LYS A 297 -21.10 10.62 -13.99
C LYS A 297 -22.40 9.81 -13.99
N ASP A 298 -23.05 9.71 -12.84
CA ASP A 298 -24.38 9.10 -12.75
C ASP A 298 -25.34 9.84 -13.72
N PRO A 299 -26.03 9.12 -14.64
CA PRO A 299 -26.96 9.74 -15.57
C PRO A 299 -28.09 10.51 -14.88
N SER A 300 -28.40 10.23 -13.61
CA SER A 300 -29.37 10.99 -12.82
C SER A 300 -28.89 12.39 -12.40
N LEU A 301 -27.57 12.63 -12.44
CA LEU A 301 -26.96 13.94 -12.17
C LEU A 301 -26.78 14.78 -13.45
N ILE A 302 -27.07 14.22 -14.62
CA ILE A 302 -27.05 14.96 -15.89
C ILE A 302 -28.36 15.77 -15.97
N HIS A 303 -28.30 17.04 -15.59
CA HIS A 303 -29.38 17.98 -15.86
C HIS A 303 -29.31 18.38 -17.33
N ASP A 304 -30.05 17.67 -18.18
CA ASP A 304 -30.29 18.12 -19.55
C ASP A 304 -31.09 19.43 -19.50
N GLU A 305 -30.41 20.57 -19.61
CA GLU A 305 -31.07 21.83 -19.97
C GLU A 305 -31.54 21.73 -21.42
N HIS A 306 -32.67 21.03 -21.61
CA HIS A 306 -33.42 21.02 -22.86
C HIS A 306 -33.92 22.45 -23.11
N THR A 307 -33.16 23.21 -23.87
CA THR A 307 -33.58 24.52 -24.38
C THR A 307 -34.48 24.27 -25.58
N GLU A 308 -35.79 24.19 -25.36
CA GLU A 308 -36.74 24.22 -26.47
C GLU A 308 -36.74 25.62 -27.12
N LEU A 309 -36.49 25.65 -28.42
CA LEU A 309 -36.49 26.84 -29.30
C LEU A 309 -37.91 27.19 -29.77
#